data_AF-A0A1N7JFK9-F1
#
_entry.id   AF-A0A1N7JFK9-F1
#
_cell.length_a   1.000
_cell.length_b   1.000
_cell.length_c   1.000
_cell.angle_alpha   90.00
_cell.angle_beta   90.00
_cell.angle_gamma   90.00
#
_symmetry.space_group_name_H-M   'P 1'
#
loop_
_entity.id
_entity.type
_entity.pdbx_description
1 polymer ?
#
loop_
_entity_poly.entity_id
_entity_poly.type
_entity_poly.pdbx_seq_one_letter_code
_entity_poly.pdbx_strand_id
1 'polypeptide(L)'
;MPEKLGKFRCVSGHIFREEAYIQWGSSTESLGACLTLKPGTEERDHPNVLRLKHGESAQVPLSTEDDTLKQLEAFIRRIHYGEEPEGRLYLYNLFPLVVKGTENSILQFETMVRRGELNPGEAVPSKEELREHPWILIGWGINREKGGEDLAYAKHRWMTAVQESGIPWFGKKEHRRPIIITLLRKSGINVH
;
A
#
# COMPACT_ATOMS: atom_id res chain seq x y z
N MET A 1 13.38 5.35 16.38
CA MET A 1 12.80 4.48 15.33
C MET A 1 11.57 5.19 14.79
N PRO A 2 11.26 5.07 13.49
CA PRO A 2 10.06 5.70 12.94
C PRO A 2 8.79 5.09 13.54
N GLU A 3 7.76 5.91 13.65
CA GLU A 3 6.43 5.47 14.08
C GLU A 3 5.71 4.84 12.88
N LYS A 4 4.99 3.73 13.09
CA LYS A 4 4.22 3.07 12.04
C LYS A 4 2.78 2.97 12.49
N LEU A 5 1.86 3.59 11.77
CA LEU A 5 0.47 3.65 12.18
C LEU A 5 -0.44 3.22 11.04
N GLY A 6 -1.51 2.52 11.41
CA GLY A 6 -2.60 2.18 10.53
C GLY A 6 -3.93 2.55 11.17
N LYS A 7 -4.85 3.09 10.37
CA LYS A 7 -6.23 3.33 10.75
C LYS A 7 -7.10 2.25 10.11
N PHE A 8 -7.90 1.60 10.94
CA PHE A 8 -8.73 0.48 10.55
C PHE A 8 -10.19 0.78 10.86
N ARG A 9 -11.08 0.39 9.96
CA ARG A 9 -12.54 0.54 10.11
C ARG A 9 -13.22 -0.82 9.97
N CYS A 10 -14.25 -1.05 10.78
CA CYS A 10 -15.11 -2.22 10.64
C CYS A 10 -16.36 -1.86 9.84
N VAL A 11 -16.59 -2.52 8.71
CA VAL A 11 -17.82 -2.40 7.93
C VAL A 11 -18.40 -3.77 7.75
N SER A 12 -19.60 -3.96 8.31
CA SER A 12 -20.38 -5.21 8.23
C SER A 12 -19.60 -6.45 8.68
N GLY A 13 -18.75 -6.31 9.71
CA GLY A 13 -17.93 -7.39 10.26
C GLY A 13 -16.59 -7.59 9.56
N HIS A 14 -16.33 -6.90 8.45
CA HIS A 14 -15.06 -6.90 7.74
C HIS A 14 -14.19 -5.73 8.18
N ILE A 15 -12.88 -5.95 8.26
CA ILE A 15 -11.92 -4.90 8.62
C ILE A 15 -11.25 -4.37 7.36
N PHE A 16 -11.18 -3.05 7.27
CA PHE A 16 -10.53 -2.34 6.19
C PHE A 16 -9.46 -1.43 6.76
N ARG A 17 -8.28 -1.39 6.12
CA ARG A 17 -7.24 -0.42 6.41
C ARG A 17 -7.45 0.82 5.54
N GLU A 18 -7.77 1.94 6.17
CA GLU A 18 -8.12 3.18 5.48
C GLU A 18 -6.91 4.06 5.22
N GLU A 19 -6.03 4.13 6.21
CA GLU A 19 -4.82 4.94 6.18
C GLU A 19 -3.70 4.12 6.78
N ALA A 20 -2.49 4.28 6.24
CA ALA A 20 -1.30 3.70 6.83
C ALA A 20 -0.07 4.51 6.42
N TYR A 21 0.87 4.69 7.34
CA TYR A 21 2.12 5.38 7.07
C TYR A 21 3.25 4.95 8.01
N ILE A 22 4.47 5.21 7.56
CA ILE A 22 5.69 5.20 8.38
C ILE A 22 6.12 6.66 8.53
N GLN A 23 6.23 7.17 9.75
CA GLN A 23 6.56 8.55 10.06
C GLN A 23 7.95 8.65 10.71
N TRP A 24 8.77 9.53 10.18
CA TRP A 24 10.00 9.99 10.80
C TRP A 24 9.81 11.44 11.26
N GLY A 25 10.22 11.73 12.49
CA GLY A 25 10.04 13.04 13.08
C GLY A 25 8.58 13.40 13.34
N SER A 26 8.26 14.68 13.22
CA SER A 26 6.94 15.28 13.53
C SER A 26 6.21 15.81 12.30
N SER A 27 6.91 15.97 11.18
CA SER A 27 6.34 16.44 9.92
C SER A 27 5.36 15.43 9.35
N THR A 28 4.32 15.97 8.72
CA THR A 28 3.32 15.19 7.99
C THR A 28 3.54 15.25 6.47
N GLU A 29 4.56 15.97 6.02
CA GLU A 29 4.91 16.05 4.60
C GLU A 29 5.24 14.67 4.03
N SER A 30 4.85 14.45 2.79
CA SER A 30 5.09 13.17 2.14
C SER A 30 6.55 13.01 1.72
N LEU A 31 7.18 11.95 2.20
CA LEU A 31 8.45 11.45 1.68
C LEU A 31 8.28 10.61 0.42
N GLY A 32 7.03 10.25 0.09
CA GLY A 32 6.63 9.34 -0.97
C GLY A 32 5.46 8.46 -0.56
N ALA A 33 5.03 7.61 -1.47
CA ALA A 33 3.96 6.64 -1.23
C ALA A 33 4.31 5.25 -1.80
N CYS A 34 3.81 4.20 -1.17
CA CYS A 34 3.93 2.83 -1.62
C CYS A 34 2.56 2.23 -1.86
N LEU A 35 2.37 1.60 -3.02
CA LEU A 35 1.12 0.97 -3.42
C LEU A 35 1.32 -0.54 -3.48
N THR A 36 0.82 -1.23 -2.46
CA THR A 36 0.94 -2.69 -2.28
C THR A 36 -0.36 -3.39 -2.64
N LEU A 37 -0.36 -4.72 -2.74
CA LEU A 37 -1.56 -5.48 -3.11
C LEU A 37 -2.65 -5.38 -2.03
N LYS A 38 -2.28 -5.63 -0.77
CA LYS A 38 -3.19 -5.73 0.37
C LYS A 38 -2.49 -5.37 1.67
N PRO A 39 -3.22 -5.05 2.75
CA PRO A 39 -2.64 -4.88 4.06
C PRO A 39 -1.91 -6.13 4.57
N GLY A 40 -1.00 -5.89 5.53
CA GLY A 40 -0.56 -6.91 6.47
C GLY A 40 -1.76 -7.48 7.23
N THR A 41 -1.59 -8.69 7.76
CA THR A 41 -2.67 -9.41 8.49
C THR A 41 -2.49 -9.34 9.99
N GLU A 42 -1.30 -8.95 10.44
CA GLU A 42 -0.84 -8.92 11.81
C GLU A 42 -1.70 -7.97 12.67
N GLU A 43 -2.12 -6.83 12.12
CA GLU A 43 -2.93 -5.86 12.84
C GLU A 43 -4.38 -6.30 13.07
N ARG A 44 -4.85 -7.33 12.35
CA ARG A 44 -6.23 -7.85 12.51
C ARG A 44 -6.51 -8.33 13.92
N ASP A 45 -5.48 -8.89 14.56
CA ASP A 45 -5.55 -9.47 15.91
C ASP A 45 -5.19 -8.44 17.00
N HIS A 46 -4.94 -7.18 16.65
CA HIS A 46 -4.74 -6.13 17.64
C HIS A 46 -6.03 -5.92 18.49
N PRO A 47 -5.95 -5.83 19.83
CA PRO A 47 -7.14 -5.76 20.70
C PRO A 47 -8.13 -4.65 20.34
N ASN A 48 -7.63 -3.48 19.92
CA ASN A 48 -8.47 -2.37 19.49
C ASN A 48 -9.17 -2.62 18.14
N VAL A 49 -8.55 -3.39 17.23
CA VAL A 49 -9.15 -3.76 15.94
C VAL A 49 -10.18 -4.88 16.12
N LEU A 50 -9.90 -5.86 17.00
CA LEU A 50 -10.80 -6.96 17.31
C LEU A 50 -12.13 -6.50 17.94
N ARG A 51 -12.13 -5.38 18.65
CA ARG A 51 -13.31 -4.83 19.33
C ARG A 51 -14.17 -3.92 18.46
N LEU A 52 -13.71 -3.58 17.24
CA LEU A 52 -14.43 -2.69 16.33
C LEU A 52 -15.78 -3.29 15.92
N LYS A 53 -16.83 -2.52 16.15
CA LYS A 53 -18.18 -2.78 15.64
C LYS A 53 -18.39 -2.06 14.30
N HIS A 54 -19.45 -2.43 13.59
CA HIS A 54 -19.83 -1.78 12.32
C HIS A 54 -19.83 -0.25 12.46
N GLY A 55 -19.12 0.44 11.58
CA GLY A 55 -18.97 1.89 11.54
C GLY A 55 -17.85 2.45 12.43
N GLU A 56 -17.29 1.65 13.35
CA GLU A 56 -16.23 2.10 14.24
C GLU A 56 -14.86 2.04 13.55
N SER A 57 -13.96 2.93 13.97
CA SER A 57 -12.57 2.97 13.50
C SER A 57 -11.59 3.06 14.67
N ALA A 58 -10.40 2.50 14.51
CA ALA A 58 -9.30 2.62 15.46
C ALA A 58 -7.97 2.82 14.75
N GLN A 59 -7.12 3.66 15.32
CA GLN A 59 -5.72 3.78 14.92
C GLN A 59 -4.87 2.89 15.83
N VAL A 60 -3.99 2.08 15.23
CA VAL A 60 -3.11 1.15 15.95
C VAL A 60 -1.71 1.15 15.33
N PRO A 61 -0.68 0.77 16.09
CA PRO A 61 0.65 0.55 15.52
C PRO A 61 0.63 -0.58 14.49
N LEU A 62 1.38 -0.40 13.40
CA LEU A 62 1.65 -1.49 12.46
C LEU A 62 2.74 -2.41 13.02
N SER A 63 2.70 -3.68 12.64
CA SER A 63 3.61 -4.71 13.14
C SER A 63 5.06 -4.36 12.87
N THR A 64 5.90 -4.43 13.92
CA THR A 64 7.35 -4.28 13.78
C THR A 64 7.99 -5.47 13.08
N GLU A 65 7.29 -6.60 13.00
CA GLU A 65 7.79 -7.84 12.40
C GLU A 65 7.49 -7.98 10.91
N ASP A 66 6.74 -7.05 10.32
CA ASP A 66 6.47 -7.06 8.87
C ASP A 66 7.76 -6.72 8.09
N ASP A 67 8.28 -7.73 7.39
CA ASP A 67 9.47 -7.61 6.53
C ASP A 67 9.31 -6.59 5.40
N THR A 68 8.09 -6.37 4.90
CA THR A 68 7.80 -5.32 3.91
C THR A 68 8.02 -3.95 4.55
N LEU A 69 7.52 -3.73 5.76
CA LEU A 69 7.73 -2.46 6.47
C LEU A 69 9.22 -2.23 6.76
N LYS A 70 9.95 -3.26 7.19
CA LYS A 70 11.41 -3.19 7.40
C LYS A 70 12.16 -2.81 6.11
N GLN A 71 11.77 -3.41 4.98
CA GLN A 71 12.36 -3.10 3.67
C GLN A 71 12.05 -1.66 3.23
N LEU A 72 10.83 -1.19 3.45
CA LEU A 72 10.43 0.18 3.14
C LEU A 72 11.18 1.21 4.00
N GLU A 73 11.38 0.94 5.29
CA GLU A 73 12.22 1.79 6.14
C GLU A 73 13.66 1.88 5.61
N ALA A 74 14.26 0.74 5.28
CA ALA A 74 15.61 0.70 4.74
C ALA A 74 15.71 1.45 3.40
N PHE A 75 14.68 1.35 2.56
CA PHE A 75 14.58 2.10 1.32
C PHE A 75 14.55 3.62 1.57
N ILE A 76 13.70 4.10 2.46
CA ILE A 76 13.61 5.53 2.81
C ILE A 76 14.94 6.05 3.37
N ARG A 77 15.56 5.31 4.29
CA ARG A 77 16.88 5.70 4.81
C ARG A 77 17.96 5.79 3.74
N ARG A 78 17.85 4.99 2.67
CA ARG A 78 18.83 4.99 1.59
C ARG A 78 18.65 6.15 0.61
N ILE A 79 17.41 6.61 0.40
CA ILE A 79 17.16 7.80 -0.44
C ILE A 79 17.51 9.11 0.28
N HIS A 80 17.42 9.14 1.62
CA HIS A 80 17.82 10.27 2.48
C HIS A 80 19.23 10.09 3.06
N TYR A 81 20.16 9.54 2.30
CA TYR A 81 21.50 9.22 2.82
C TYR A 81 22.21 10.45 3.40
N GLY A 82 22.62 10.36 4.67
CA GLY A 82 23.35 11.43 5.38
C GLY A 82 22.48 12.36 6.22
N GLU A 83 21.15 12.24 6.14
CA GLU A 83 20.19 13.02 6.93
C GLU A 83 19.13 12.10 7.53
N GLU A 84 18.61 12.43 8.72
CA GLU A 84 17.44 11.71 9.22
C GLU A 84 16.20 12.16 8.43
N PRO A 85 15.38 11.24 7.88
CA PRO A 85 14.16 11.62 7.20
C PRO A 85 13.22 12.40 8.13
N GLU A 86 12.43 13.32 7.59
CA GLU A 86 11.45 14.11 8.34
C GLU A 86 10.15 14.17 7.51
N GLY A 87 9.13 13.40 7.89
CA GLY A 87 7.89 13.25 7.13
C GLY A 87 7.33 11.82 7.14
N ARG A 88 6.44 11.53 6.19
CA ARG A 88 5.69 10.27 6.09
C ARG A 88 5.89 9.54 4.75
N LEU A 89 6.18 8.24 4.83
CA LEU A 89 5.94 7.32 3.73
C LEU A 89 4.50 6.79 3.85
N TYR A 90 3.65 7.12 2.90
CA TYR A 90 2.26 6.67 2.86
C TYR A 90 2.14 5.26 2.28
N LEU A 91 1.22 4.45 2.80
CA LEU A 91 1.03 3.06 2.41
C LEU A 91 -0.40 2.86 1.90
N TYR A 92 -0.52 2.76 0.59
CA TYR A 92 -1.75 2.41 -0.10
C TYR A 92 -1.84 0.91 -0.39
N ASN A 93 -3.08 0.45 -0.53
CA ASN A 93 -3.40 -0.91 -0.91
C ASN A 93 -4.31 -0.91 -2.13
N LEU A 94 -4.08 -1.87 -3.03
CA LEU A 94 -4.96 -2.08 -4.17
C LEU A 94 -6.40 -2.35 -3.72
N PHE A 95 -6.55 -3.13 -2.65
CA PHE A 95 -7.79 -3.25 -1.90
C PHE A 95 -7.50 -3.20 -0.39
N PRO A 96 -8.34 -2.55 0.42
CA PRO A 96 -8.05 -2.27 1.83
C PRO A 96 -8.45 -3.40 2.78
N LEU A 97 -9.00 -4.51 2.25
CA LEU A 97 -9.52 -5.61 3.05
C LEU A 97 -8.41 -6.31 3.85
N VAL A 98 -8.57 -6.37 5.17
CA VAL A 98 -7.70 -7.10 6.10
C VAL A 98 -8.32 -8.46 6.37
N VAL A 99 -7.66 -9.49 5.85
CA VAL A 99 -8.12 -10.88 5.93
C VAL A 99 -7.36 -11.64 7.01
N LYS A 100 -8.03 -12.56 7.71
CA LYS A 100 -7.41 -13.32 8.80
C LYS A 100 -6.69 -14.57 8.27
N GLY A 101 -5.49 -14.83 8.78
CA GLY A 101 -4.79 -16.10 8.58
C GLY A 101 -4.42 -16.38 7.11
N THR A 102 -4.62 -17.64 6.68
CA THR A 102 -4.23 -18.14 5.35
C THR A 102 -5.32 -17.97 4.29
N GLU A 103 -6.42 -17.29 4.61
CA GLU A 103 -7.53 -17.08 3.69
C GLU A 103 -7.07 -16.30 2.45
N ASN A 104 -7.53 -16.72 1.28
CA ASN A 104 -7.18 -16.07 0.03
C ASN A 104 -7.87 -14.69 -0.04
N SER A 105 -7.11 -13.67 0.31
CA SER A 105 -7.57 -12.28 0.32
C SER A 105 -8.07 -11.76 -1.03
N ILE A 106 -7.53 -12.25 -2.15
CA ILE A 106 -8.01 -11.90 -3.50
C ILE A 106 -9.41 -12.50 -3.69
N LEU A 107 -9.59 -13.79 -3.38
CA LEU A 107 -10.89 -14.45 -3.51
C LEU A 107 -11.97 -13.79 -2.65
N GLN A 108 -11.63 -13.38 -1.42
CA GLN A 108 -12.56 -12.65 -0.56
C GLN A 108 -12.92 -11.29 -1.14
N PHE A 109 -11.91 -10.51 -1.54
CA PHE A 109 -12.12 -9.21 -2.19
C PHE A 109 -13.11 -9.35 -3.37
N GLU A 110 -12.85 -10.27 -4.29
CA GLU A 110 -13.73 -10.46 -5.45
C GLU A 110 -15.14 -10.93 -5.06
N THR A 111 -15.24 -11.78 -4.05
CA THR A 111 -16.55 -12.26 -3.58
C THR A 111 -17.37 -11.11 -3.00
N MET A 112 -16.74 -10.22 -2.22
CA MET A 112 -17.39 -9.02 -1.69
C MET A 112 -17.79 -8.06 -2.81
N VAL A 113 -16.94 -7.87 -3.81
CA VAL A 113 -17.28 -7.04 -4.99
C VAL A 113 -18.50 -7.61 -5.74
N ARG A 114 -18.51 -8.91 -6.03
CA ARG A 114 -19.64 -9.57 -6.72
C ARG A 114 -20.96 -9.52 -5.94
N ARG A 115 -20.88 -9.45 -4.60
CA ARG A 115 -22.05 -9.28 -3.73
C ARG A 115 -22.51 -7.83 -3.59
N GLY A 116 -21.76 -6.88 -4.16
CA GLY A 116 -22.02 -5.44 -4.00
C GLY A 116 -21.66 -4.89 -2.63
N GLU A 117 -20.89 -5.63 -1.83
CA GLU A 117 -20.45 -5.24 -0.48
C GLU A 117 -19.23 -4.31 -0.52
N LEU A 118 -18.49 -4.30 -1.64
CA LEU A 118 -17.32 -3.47 -1.84
C LEU A 118 -17.27 -2.93 -3.27
N ASN A 119 -16.89 -1.66 -3.42
CA ASN A 119 -16.59 -1.10 -4.72
C ASN A 119 -15.08 -1.24 -5.00
N PRO A 120 -14.67 -1.96 -6.07
CA PRO A 120 -13.25 -2.25 -6.34
C PRO A 120 -12.42 -1.00 -6.67
N GLY A 121 -13.05 0.15 -6.93
CA GLY A 121 -12.39 1.44 -7.13
C GLY A 121 -12.44 2.38 -5.91
N GLU A 122 -13.07 1.99 -4.80
CA GLU A 122 -13.28 2.86 -3.63
C GLU A 122 -11.97 3.25 -2.95
N ALA A 123 -10.99 2.34 -2.94
CA ALA A 123 -9.69 2.59 -2.32
C ALA A 123 -8.75 3.44 -3.17
N VAL A 124 -9.15 3.87 -4.37
CA VAL A 124 -8.32 4.66 -5.27
C VAL A 124 -8.41 6.14 -4.85
N PRO A 125 -7.30 6.76 -4.43
CA PRO A 125 -7.25 8.17 -4.07
C PRO A 125 -7.61 9.08 -5.23
N SER A 126 -7.99 10.31 -4.90
CA SER A 126 -8.13 11.35 -5.91
C SER A 126 -6.78 11.69 -6.54
N LYS A 127 -6.79 12.22 -7.76
CA LYS A 127 -5.56 12.71 -8.42
C LYS A 127 -4.90 13.85 -7.63
N GLU A 128 -5.70 14.65 -6.92
CA GLU A 128 -5.23 15.72 -6.04
C GLU A 128 -4.43 15.15 -4.86
N GLU A 129 -4.97 14.15 -4.18
CA GLU A 129 -4.27 13.45 -3.09
C GLU A 129 -2.97 12.82 -3.58
N LEU A 130 -2.99 12.15 -4.74
CA LEU A 130 -1.77 11.56 -5.30
C LEU A 130 -0.69 12.60 -5.65
N ARG A 131 -1.07 13.85 -5.94
CA ARG A 131 -0.12 14.94 -6.24
C ARG A 131 0.60 15.47 -5.00
N GLU A 132 0.11 15.14 -3.80
CA GLU A 132 0.79 15.49 -2.55
C GLU A 132 2.05 14.65 -2.33
N HIS A 133 2.25 13.58 -3.12
CA HIS A 133 3.41 12.72 -3.02
C HIS A 133 4.49 13.07 -4.05
N PRO A 134 5.78 13.10 -3.67
CA PRO A 134 6.88 13.32 -4.62
C PRO A 134 7.07 12.15 -5.60
N TRP A 135 6.64 10.94 -5.21
CA TRP A 135 6.69 9.74 -6.05
C TRP A 135 5.83 8.60 -5.47
N ILE A 136 5.50 7.61 -6.31
CA ILE A 136 4.86 6.35 -5.89
C ILE A 136 5.71 5.11 -6.27
N LEU A 137 5.99 4.26 -5.29
CA LEU A 137 6.52 2.90 -5.48
C LEU A 137 5.37 1.90 -5.64
N ILE A 138 5.32 1.20 -6.77
CA ILE A 138 4.32 0.17 -7.06
C ILE A 138 4.89 -1.22 -6.74
N GLY A 139 4.31 -1.86 -5.72
CA GLY A 139 4.79 -3.10 -5.11
C GLY A 139 3.82 -4.29 -5.14
N TRP A 140 2.75 -4.27 -5.93
CA TRP A 140 1.77 -5.38 -5.97
C TRP A 140 2.18 -6.59 -6.83
N GLY A 141 3.37 -6.57 -7.45
CA GLY A 141 3.76 -7.50 -8.52
C GLY A 141 4.69 -8.64 -8.10
N ILE A 142 4.23 -9.56 -7.23
CA ILE A 142 4.91 -10.86 -7.01
C ILE A 142 3.92 -12.04 -6.85
N ASN A 143 2.64 -11.81 -6.54
CA ASN A 143 1.70 -12.92 -6.40
C ASN A 143 1.24 -13.42 -7.79
N ARG A 144 1.64 -14.64 -8.14
CA ARG A 144 1.20 -15.38 -9.34
C ARG A 144 -0.27 -15.80 -9.30
N GLU A 145 -0.99 -15.40 -8.26
CA GLU A 145 -2.41 -15.67 -8.12
C GLU A 145 -3.13 -14.91 -9.23
N LYS A 146 -3.73 -15.67 -10.15
CA LYS A 146 -4.59 -15.12 -11.19
C LYS A 146 -5.82 -14.54 -10.50
N GLY A 147 -5.79 -13.24 -10.20
CA GLY A 147 -7.01 -12.50 -9.93
C GLY A 147 -7.90 -12.49 -11.17
N GLY A 148 -9.19 -12.53 -10.94
CA GLY A 148 -10.26 -12.30 -11.90
C GLY A 148 -10.46 -10.82 -12.23
N GLU A 149 -11.63 -10.53 -12.79
CA GLU A 149 -11.95 -9.25 -13.43
C GLU A 149 -11.95 -8.08 -12.44
N ASP A 150 -12.42 -8.28 -11.21
CA ASP A 150 -12.50 -7.22 -10.20
C ASP A 150 -11.11 -6.74 -9.76
N LEU A 151 -10.15 -7.66 -9.60
CA LEU A 151 -8.77 -7.31 -9.29
C LEU A 151 -8.12 -6.58 -10.47
N ALA A 152 -8.38 -7.05 -11.71
CA ALA A 152 -7.89 -6.40 -12.91
C ALA A 152 -8.44 -4.98 -13.05
N TYR A 153 -9.72 -4.78 -12.75
CA TYR A 153 -10.38 -3.48 -12.73
C TYR A 153 -9.76 -2.56 -11.66
N ALA A 154 -9.58 -3.04 -10.42
CA ALA A 154 -8.92 -2.26 -9.37
C ALA A 154 -7.49 -1.82 -9.77
N LYS A 155 -6.69 -2.74 -10.35
CA LYS A 155 -5.35 -2.42 -10.92
C LYS A 155 -5.45 -1.33 -11.98
N HIS A 156 -6.40 -1.43 -12.90
CA HIS A 156 -6.59 -0.46 -13.96
C HIS A 156 -6.97 0.93 -13.42
N ARG A 157 -7.89 0.99 -12.45
CA ARG A 157 -8.32 2.24 -11.80
C ARG A 157 -7.17 2.94 -11.08
N TRP A 158 -6.40 2.19 -10.28
CA TRP A 158 -5.21 2.71 -9.62
C TRP A 158 -4.18 3.25 -10.61
N MET A 159 -3.89 2.49 -11.67
CA MET A 159 -2.91 2.93 -12.66
C MET A 159 -3.36 4.16 -13.42
N THR A 160 -4.66 4.28 -13.71
CA THR A 160 -5.24 5.46 -14.35
C THR A 160 -5.05 6.68 -13.45
N ALA A 161 -5.41 6.59 -12.16
CA ALA A 161 -5.23 7.69 -11.21
C ALA A 161 -3.76 8.13 -11.07
N VAL A 162 -2.83 7.16 -10.97
CA VAL A 162 -1.38 7.45 -10.90
C VAL A 162 -0.85 8.09 -12.19
N GLN A 163 -1.39 7.73 -13.36
CA GLN A 163 -1.01 8.36 -14.62
C GLN A 163 -1.56 9.79 -14.73
N GLU A 164 -2.81 10.00 -14.32
CA GLU A 164 -3.47 11.31 -14.36
C GLU A 164 -2.94 12.31 -13.32
N SER A 165 -2.42 11.82 -12.19
CA SER A 165 -1.78 12.68 -11.19
C SER A 165 -0.50 13.34 -11.73
N GLY A 166 0.20 12.68 -12.66
CA GLY A 166 1.40 13.19 -13.31
C GLY A 166 2.68 13.08 -12.47
N ILE A 167 2.62 12.41 -11.31
CA ILE A 167 3.79 12.23 -10.44
C ILE A 167 4.69 11.08 -10.92
N PRO A 168 5.99 11.10 -10.58
CA PRO A 168 6.89 9.98 -10.83
C PRO A 168 6.39 8.71 -10.14
N TRP A 169 6.46 7.57 -10.84
CA TRP A 169 6.20 6.28 -10.25
C TRP A 169 7.17 5.22 -10.78
N PHE A 170 7.51 4.25 -9.94
CA PHE A 170 8.45 3.17 -10.28
C PHE A 170 8.04 1.87 -9.60
N GLY A 171 8.55 0.74 -10.09
CA GLY A 171 8.22 -0.57 -9.54
C GLY A 171 7.97 -1.61 -10.63
N LYS A 172 7.67 -2.84 -10.21
CA LYS A 172 7.45 -3.95 -11.13
C LYS A 172 5.97 -4.07 -11.46
N LYS A 173 5.58 -3.50 -12.60
CA LYS A 173 4.35 -3.94 -13.28
C LYS A 173 4.55 -5.40 -13.65
N GLU A 174 3.59 -6.24 -13.34
CA GLU A 174 3.61 -7.65 -13.68
C GLU A 174 3.66 -7.81 -15.21
N HIS A 175 4.86 -7.79 -15.81
CA HIS A 175 5.19 -8.21 -17.17
C HIS A 175 6.70 -8.44 -17.30
N ARG A 176 7.05 -9.73 -17.48
CA ARG A 176 8.29 -10.45 -17.88
C ARG A 176 9.69 -9.80 -18.05
N ARG A 177 9.99 -8.52 -17.75
CA ARG A 177 11.38 -8.01 -17.66
C ARG A 177 11.54 -6.95 -16.56
N PRO A 178 12.61 -7.01 -15.73
CA PRO A 178 12.82 -6.04 -14.66
C PRO A 178 13.09 -4.63 -15.21
N ILE A 179 12.26 -3.65 -14.82
CA ILE A 179 12.46 -2.21 -15.12
C ILE A 179 13.68 -1.65 -14.37
N ILE A 180 14.07 -2.25 -13.24
CA ILE A 180 15.24 -1.85 -12.43
C ILE A 180 16.54 -1.88 -13.26
N ILE A 181 16.69 -2.86 -14.17
CA ILE A 181 17.84 -2.95 -15.08
C ILE A 181 17.81 -1.83 -16.15
N THR A 182 16.61 -1.33 -16.48
CA THR A 182 16.43 -0.32 -17.53
C THR A 182 16.71 1.10 -17.03
N LEU A 183 16.40 1.39 -15.76
CA LEU A 183 16.72 2.70 -15.15
C LEU A 183 18.19 2.81 -14.77
N LEU A 184 18.81 1.76 -14.21
CA LEU A 184 20.23 1.79 -13.84
C LEU A 184 21.15 1.91 -15.07
N ARG A 185 20.79 1.27 -16.20
CA ARG A 185 21.52 1.45 -17.47
C ARG A 185 21.34 2.83 -18.10
N LYS A 186 20.20 3.50 -17.91
CA LYS A 186 19.98 4.87 -18.39
C LYS A 186 20.72 5.91 -17.55
N SER A 187 21.02 5.60 -16.28
CA SER A 187 21.80 6.46 -15.38
C SER A 187 23.30 6.13 -15.36
N GLY A 188 23.79 5.30 -16.29
CA GLY A 188 25.22 4.96 -16.40
C GLY A 188 25.77 4.03 -15.30
N ILE A 189 24.90 3.40 -14.52
CA ILE A 189 25.30 2.49 -13.43
C ILE A 189 25.25 1.06 -13.95
N ASN A 190 26.43 0.46 -14.15
CA ASN A 190 26.54 -0.97 -14.45
C ASN A 190 26.30 -1.78 -13.18
N VAL A 191 25.36 -2.73 -13.26
CA VAL A 191 25.13 -3.75 -12.23
C VAL A 191 25.62 -5.07 -12.81
N HIS A 192 26.65 -5.65 -12.18
CA HIS A 192 27.09 -7.04 -12.41
C HIS A 192 26.20 -8.00 -11.64
#